data_AF-A0AAV3R2F6-F1
#
_entry.id   AF-A0AAV3R2F6-F1
#
_cell.length_a   1.000
_cell.length_b   1.000
_cell.length_c   1.000
_cell.angle_alpha   90.00
_cell.angle_beta   90.00
_cell.angle_gamma   90.00
#
_symmetry.space_group_name_H-M   'P 1'
#
loop_
_entity.id
_entity.type
_entity.pdbx_description
1 polymer ?
#
loop_
_entity_poly.entity_id
_entity_poly.type
_entity_poly.pdbx_seq_one_letter_code
_entity_poly.pdbx_strand_id
1 'polypeptide(L)' 'MIDATTGHEALTFTDGSSGYNQIRMNPADEELMAFRTPKGIYCYTVMPFRLKNAGATYQRAMQKIFDDMLHRNVEC' A
#
# COMPACT_ATOMS: atom_id res chain seq x y z
N MET A 1 -1.33 -20.51 -4.97
CA MET A 1 -2.06 -20.37 -3.69
C MET A 1 -2.13 -21.71 -2.97
N ILE A 2 -2.81 -22.72 -3.54
CA ILE A 2 -2.96 -24.05 -2.92
C ILE A 2 -1.64 -24.68 -2.46
N ASP A 3 -0.58 -24.60 -3.28
CA ASP A 3 0.73 -25.17 -2.92
C ASP A 3 1.43 -24.41 -1.79
N ALA A 4 1.31 -23.07 -1.75
CA ALA A 4 1.94 -22.24 -0.71
C ALA A 4 1.24 -22.37 0.66
N THR A 5 -0.06 -22.68 0.65
CA THR A 5 -0.86 -22.85 1.87
C THR A 5 -0.92 -24.29 2.36
N THR A 6 -0.39 -25.25 1.61
CA THR A 6 -0.40 -26.68 1.99
C THR A 6 0.51 -26.89 3.20
N GLY A 7 -0.06 -27.43 4.30
CA GLY A 7 0.67 -27.68 5.55
C GLY A 7 0.50 -26.61 6.64
N HIS A 8 -0.24 -25.53 6.38
CA HIS A 8 -0.60 -24.53 7.40
C HIS A 8 -1.99 -24.83 8.00
N GLU A 9 -2.10 -24.81 9.33
CA GLU A 9 -3.36 -25.13 10.03
C GLU A 9 -4.45 -24.07 9.86
N ALA A 10 -4.07 -22.81 9.62
CA ALA A 10 -4.98 -21.69 9.46
C ALA A 10 -4.41 -20.64 8.50
N LEU A 11 -5.31 -19.89 7.86
CA LEU A 11 -4.99 -18.74 7.03
C LEU A 11 -5.70 -17.51 7.58
N THR A 12 -4.97 -16.40 7.71
CA THR A 12 -5.52 -15.12 8.16
C THR A 12 -5.40 -14.08 7.06
N PHE A 13 -6.51 -13.40 6.75
CA PHE A 13 -6.52 -12.28 5.83
C PHE A 13 -6.52 -10.97 6.62
N THR A 14 -5.55 -10.10 6.34
CA THR A 14 -5.43 -8.80 7.02
C THR A 14 -5.86 -7.69 6.07
N ASP A 15 -6.79 -6.84 6.49
CA ASP A 15 -7.20 -5.69 5.70
C ASP A 15 -6.15 -4.57 5.78
N GLY A 16 -5.39 -4.40 4.70
CA GLY A 16 -4.42 -3.34 4.51
C GLY A 16 -5.01 -2.07 3.87
N SER A 17 -6.34 -1.95 3.72
CA SER A 17 -6.98 -0.86 2.99
C SER A 17 -6.56 0.53 3.46
N SER A 18 -6.35 0.75 4.76
CA SER A 18 -5.88 2.04 5.29
C SER A 18 -4.39 2.33 5.04
N GLY A 19 -3.62 1.33 4.61
CA GLY A 19 -2.17 1.40 4.53
C GLY A 19 -1.64 2.32 3.43
N TYR A 20 -2.43 2.64 2.41
CA TYR A 20 -2.04 3.65 1.39
C TYR A 20 -1.77 5.02 2.02
N ASN A 21 -2.59 5.42 2.99
CA ASN A 21 -2.45 6.69 3.69
C ASN A 21 -1.21 6.74 4.61
N GLN A 22 -0.45 5.65 4.72
CA GLN A 22 0.81 5.59 5.48
C GLN A 22 2.04 5.70 4.56
N ILE A 23 1.87 5.56 3.24
CA ILE A 23 2.96 5.70 2.27
C ILE A 23 3.12 7.18 1.94
N ARG A 24 4.28 7.77 2.28
CA ARG A 24 4.58 9.15 1.94
C ARG A 24 4.69 9.32 0.43
N MET A 25 4.13 10.42 -0.06
CA MET A 25 4.36 10.86 -1.42
C MET A 25 5.82 11.30 -1.58
N ASN A 26 6.32 11.18 -2.80
CA ASN A 26 7.57 11.82 -3.17
C ASN A 26 7.34 13.35 -3.17
N PRO A 27 8.17 14.16 -2.49
CA PRO A 27 7.97 15.60 -2.40
C PRO A 27 7.80 16.31 -3.75
N ALA A 28 8.49 15.83 -4.80
CA ALA A 28 8.35 16.37 -6.15
C ALA A 28 6.98 16.11 -6.80
N ASP A 29 6.27 15.08 -6.35
CA ASP A 29 4.96 14.67 -6.87
C ASP A 29 3.80 15.21 -6.03
N GLU A 30 4.04 15.76 -4.83
CA GLU A 30 2.98 16.29 -3.94
C GLU A 30 2.21 17.45 -4.58
N GLU A 31 2.91 18.37 -5.25
CA GLU A 31 2.29 19.51 -5.93
C GLU A 31 1.38 19.07 -7.09
N LEU A 32 1.74 17.99 -7.79
CA LEU A 32 0.94 17.41 -8.88
C LEU A 32 -0.37 16.77 -8.37
N MET A 33 -0.44 16.51 -7.07
CA MET A 33 -1.57 15.91 -6.38
C MET A 33 -2.48 16.96 -5.71
N ALA A 34 -2.36 18.23 -6.11
CA ALA A 34 -3.19 19.29 -5.60
C ALA A 34 -4.67 19.14 -6.04
N PHE A 35 -5.57 19.39 -5.11
CA PHE A 35 -7.01 19.45 -5.34
C PHE A 35 -7.60 20.73 -4.77
N ARG A 36 -8.67 21.23 -5.43
CA ARG A 36 -9.35 22.46 -5.03
C ARG A 36 -10.60 22.12 -4.22
N THR A 37 -10.74 22.80 -3.08
CA THR A 37 -11.97 22.84 -2.29
C THR A 37 -12.53 24.26 -2.31
N PRO A 38 -13.79 24.49 -1.90
CA PRO A 38 -14.31 25.84 -1.72
C PRO A 38 -13.51 26.71 -0.74
N LYS A 39 -12.73 26.09 0.16
CA LYS A 39 -11.93 26.76 1.20
C LYS A 39 -10.48 27.03 0.81
N GLY A 40 -9.99 26.44 -0.28
CA GLY A 40 -8.59 26.56 -0.69
C GLY A 40 -8.08 25.39 -1.51
N ILE A 41 -6.79 25.44 -1.83
CA ILE A 41 -6.05 24.41 -2.55
C ILE A 41 -5.23 23.61 -1.53
N TYR A 42 -5.30 22.29 -1.63
CA TYR A 42 -4.59 21.35 -0.76
C TYR A 42 -3.86 20.33 -1.61
N CYS A 43 -2.72 19.82 -1.13
CA CYS A 43 -1.99 18.71 -1.73
C CYS A 43 -2.00 17.49 -0.80
N TYR A 44 -1.94 16.30 -1.39
CA TYR A 44 -1.75 15.07 -0.64
C TYR A 44 -0.27 14.85 -0.32
N THR A 45 0.07 14.69 0.96
CA THR A 45 1.42 14.37 1.46
C THR A 45 1.63 12.86 1.64
N VAL A 46 0.54 12.10 1.65
CA VAL A 46 0.51 10.64 1.69
C VAL A 46 -0.33 10.14 0.52
N MET A 47 -0.03 8.92 0.08
CA MET A 47 -0.60 8.36 -1.14
C MET A 47 -2.13 8.24 -1.05
N PRO A 48 -2.91 9.03 -1.82
CA PRO A 48 -4.35 8.93 -1.78
C PRO A 48 -4.85 7.69 -2.51
N PHE A 49 -6.04 7.24 -2.13
CA PHE A 49 -6.79 6.27 -2.89
C PHE A 49 -7.06 6.78 -4.31
N ARG A 50 -7.20 5.85 -5.26
CA ARG A 50 -7.49 6.08 -6.70
C ARG A 50 -6.32 6.54 -7.56
N LEU A 51 -5.10 6.60 -7.02
CA LEU A 51 -3.91 6.65 -7.86
C LEU A 51 -3.75 5.34 -8.63
N LYS A 52 -3.53 5.43 -9.95
CA LYS A 52 -3.32 4.27 -10.82
C LYS A 52 -2.20 3.34 -10.30
N ASN A 53 -1.16 3.94 -9.71
CA ASN A 53 0.00 3.23 -9.20
C ASN A 53 -0.05 2.95 -7.69
N ALA A 54 -1.16 3.24 -7.00
CA ALA A 54 -1.28 3.03 -5.57
C ALA A 54 -1.08 1.56 -5.19
N GLY A 55 -1.76 0.65 -5.88
CA GLY A 55 -1.67 -0.79 -5.63
C GLY A 55 -0.24 -1.33 -5.79
N ALA A 56 0.42 -0.99 -6.90
CA ALA A 56 1.80 -1.41 -7.15
C ALA A 56 2.81 -0.84 -6.13
N THR A 57 2.60 0.40 -5.70
CA THR A 57 3.45 1.02 -4.66
C THR A 57 3.24 0.35 -3.32
N TYR A 58 1.99 0.06 -2.96
CA TYR A 58 1.64 -0.63 -1.72
C TYR A 58 2.20 -2.05 -1.69
N GLN A 59 2.03 -2.82 -2.77
CA GLN A 59 2.59 -4.16 -2.89
C GLN A 59 4.11 -4.14 -2.73
N ARG A 60 4.82 -3.20 -3.38
CA ARG A 60 6.27 -3.04 -3.21
C ARG A 60 6.66 -2.69 -1.76
N ALA A 61 5.88 -1.85 -1.09
CA ALA A 61 6.12 -1.52 0.31
C ALA A 61 5.93 -2.74 1.23
N MET A 62 4.84 -3.49 1.05
CA MET A 62 4.58 -4.72 1.79
C MET A 62 5.67 -5.77 1.54
N GLN A 63 6.10 -5.94 0.29
CA GLN A 63 7.18 -6.87 -0.06
C GLN A 63 8.48 -6.52 0.68
N LYS A 64 8.82 -5.23 0.78
CA LYS A 64 10.00 -4.80 1.54
C LYS A 64 9.87 -5.00 3.05
N ILE A 65 8.68 -4.76 3.62
CA ILE A 65 8.44 -4.91 5.06
C ILE A 65 8.49 -6.38 5.47
N PHE A 66 7.95 -7.26 4.63
CA PHE A 66 7.85 -8.70 4.91
C PHE A 66 8.94 -9.52 4.23
N ASP A 67 10.01 -8.91 3.70
CA ASP A 67 11.00 -9.58 2.85
C ASP A 67 11.55 -10.88 3.46
N ASP A 68 11.88 -10.85 4.75
CA ASP A 68 12.39 -12.00 5.51
C ASP A 68 11.34 -13.11 5.78
N MET A 69 10.06 -12.76 5.67
CA MET A 69 8.90 -13.62 5.96
C MET A 69 8.17 -14.09 4.69
N LEU A 70 8.49 -13.52 3.53
CA LEU A 70 7.93 -13.90 2.25
C LEU A 70 8.23 -15.36 1.92
N HIS A 71 7.25 -16.05 1.35
CA HIS A 71 7.34 -17.46 0.94
C HIS A 71 7.61 -18.46 2.07
N ARG A 72 7.53 -17.99 3.32
CA ARG A 72 7.60 -18.83 4.53
C ARG A 72 6.28 -18.77 5.28
N ASN A 73 5.90 -17.56 5.67
CA ASN A 73 4.71 -17.32 6.50
C ASN A 73 3.76 -16.28 5.90
N VAL A 74 4.26 -15.42 5.00
CA VAL A 74 3.51 -14.31 4.42
C VAL A 74 3.59 -14.39 2.89
N GLU A 75 2.46 -14.17 2.24
CA GLU A 75 2.33 -14.00 0.79
C GLU A 75 1.73 -12.60 0.53
N CYS A 76 2.20 -11.91 -0.51
CA CYS A 76 1.85 -10.50 -0.82
C CYS A 76 1.43 -10.29 -2.28
#